data_AF-A0A968V1H3-F1
#
_entry.id   AF-A0A968V1H3-F1
#
_cell.length_a   1.000
_cell.length_b   1.000
_cell.length_c   1.000
_cell.angle_alpha   90.00
_cell.angle_beta   90.00
_cell.angle_gamma   90.00
#
_symmetry.space_group_name_H-M   'P 1'
#
loop_
_entity.id
_entity.type
_entity.pdbx_description
1 polymer ?
#
loop_
_entity_poly.entity_id
_entity_poly.type
_entity_poly.pdbx_seq_one_letter_code
_entity_poly.pdbx_strand_id
1 'polypeptide(L)'
;LDLEGNVQQQIIDLFFKALKQRVEEEHQAGQYKDYVELLYETGFRETVHSRAAQLAQEIAIKGWNERKASKFLDDRFEGLLDYFIIHFGKDLNTIVLPDGILKYEGLSLPQIDLFKLVMDYLDFGQESETIYTDFFQMPARKVKNASHYFLFAVPKERIFFISDQSMLGSCKDGFAMTERGIYWKMPFQNPAQVSYDKLHHLVREKNWITINDQFFNVNPSLNIKMLKLLKKLKRLHQVV
;
A
#
# COMPACT_ATOMS: atom_id res chain seq x y z
N LEU A 1 20.77 -12.95 2.41
CA LEU A 1 21.89 -12.08 2.02
C LEU A 1 23.11 -12.69 2.65
N ASP A 2 24.03 -13.21 1.86
CA ASP A 2 25.31 -13.72 2.35
C ASP A 2 26.27 -12.53 2.48
N LEU A 3 26.68 -12.22 3.72
CA LEU A 3 27.52 -11.06 4.02
C LEU A 3 29.01 -11.28 3.70
N GLU A 4 29.44 -12.52 3.46
CA GLU A 4 30.82 -12.85 3.10
C GLU A 4 31.07 -12.77 1.58
N GLY A 5 29.99 -12.80 0.79
CA GLY A 5 30.04 -12.68 -0.66
C GLY A 5 30.04 -11.23 -1.19
N ASN A 6 29.81 -11.08 -2.50
CA ASN A 6 29.64 -9.75 -3.12
C ASN A 6 28.26 -9.16 -2.74
N VAL A 7 28.21 -8.47 -1.59
CA VAL A 7 26.99 -7.89 -1.04
C VAL A 7 26.32 -6.91 -2.00
N GLN A 8 27.10 -6.08 -2.71
CA GLN A 8 26.54 -5.12 -3.67
C GLN A 8 25.79 -5.82 -4.80
N GLN A 9 26.39 -6.85 -5.41
CA GLN A 9 25.74 -7.60 -6.48
C GLN A 9 24.48 -8.30 -5.98
N GLN A 10 24.52 -8.89 -4.78
CA GLN A 10 23.33 -9.51 -4.17
C GLN A 10 22.21 -8.50 -3.92
N ILE A 11 22.52 -7.26 -3.52
CA ILE A 11 21.50 -6.20 -3.35
C ILE A 11 20.85 -5.86 -4.70
N ILE A 12 21.63 -5.79 -5.78
CA ILE A 12 21.08 -5.56 -7.13
C ILE A 12 20.15 -6.71 -7.53
N ASP A 13 20.57 -7.96 -7.33
CA ASP A 13 19.76 -9.13 -7.67
C ASP A 13 18.46 -9.18 -6.85
N LEU A 14 18.53 -8.81 -5.56
CA LEU A 14 17.36 -8.69 -4.69
C LEU A 14 16.42 -7.57 -5.15
N PHE A 15 16.94 -6.43 -5.63
CA PHE A 15 16.11 -5.37 -6.20
C PHE A 15 15.32 -5.86 -7.41
N PHE A 16 15.95 -6.55 -8.37
CA PHE A 16 15.24 -7.10 -9.54
C PHE A 16 14.22 -8.16 -9.15
N LYS A 17 14.52 -8.99 -8.15
CA LYS A 17 13.56 -9.93 -7.58
C LYS A 17 12.35 -9.21 -6.97
N ALA A 18 12.57 -8.13 -6.22
CA ALA A 18 11.52 -7.31 -5.64
C ALA A 18 10.70 -6.58 -6.71
N LEU A 19 11.34 -6.06 -7.77
CA LEU A 19 10.67 -5.47 -8.93
C LEU A 19 9.75 -6.50 -9.62
N LYS A 20 10.24 -7.72 -9.86
CA LYS A 20 9.42 -8.79 -10.43
C LYS A 20 8.19 -9.06 -9.60
N GLN A 21 8.37 -9.29 -8.30
CA GLN A 21 7.27 -9.52 -7.37
C GLN A 21 6.28 -8.35 -7.38
N ARG A 22 6.78 -7.11 -7.42
CA ARG A 22 5.95 -5.91 -7.47
C ARG A 22 5.07 -5.84 -8.71
N VAL A 23 5.65 -6.13 -9.89
CA VAL A 23 4.92 -6.16 -11.16
C VAL A 23 3.86 -7.26 -11.17
N GLU A 24 4.19 -8.44 -10.64
CA GLU A 24 3.25 -9.56 -10.53
C GLU A 24 2.09 -9.27 -9.57
N GLU A 25 2.36 -8.59 -8.45
CA GLU A 25 1.35 -8.28 -7.42
C GLU A 25 0.48 -7.06 -7.77
N GLU A 26 1.07 -6.00 -8.33
CA GLU A 26 0.40 -4.68 -8.45
C GLU A 26 0.08 -4.30 -9.89
N HIS A 27 0.67 -4.96 -10.89
CA HIS A 27 0.50 -4.66 -12.31
C HIS A 27 0.07 -5.93 -13.08
N GLN A 28 0.41 -6.05 -14.36
CA GLN A 28 0.16 -7.28 -15.11
C GLN A 28 1.41 -8.17 -15.07
N ALA A 29 1.28 -9.41 -14.62
CA ALA A 29 2.40 -10.35 -14.44
C ALA A 29 3.27 -10.56 -15.70
N GLY A 30 2.71 -10.35 -16.90
CA GLY A 30 3.44 -10.45 -18.17
C GLY A 30 4.41 -9.29 -18.44
N GLN A 31 4.28 -8.17 -17.74
CA GLN A 31 5.00 -6.92 -18.05
C GLN A 31 6.40 -6.82 -17.44
N TYR A 32 6.86 -7.81 -16.65
CA TYR A 32 8.15 -7.69 -15.95
C TYR A 32 9.31 -7.33 -16.89
N LYS A 33 9.34 -7.91 -18.10
CA LYS A 33 10.36 -7.59 -19.11
C LYS A 33 10.31 -6.12 -19.52
N ASP A 34 9.12 -5.58 -19.77
CA ASP A 34 8.91 -4.19 -20.16
C ASP A 34 9.41 -3.23 -19.07
N TYR A 35 9.16 -3.53 -17.78
CA TYR A 35 9.71 -2.73 -16.67
C TYR A 35 11.24 -2.81 -16.58
N VAL A 36 11.82 -3.97 -16.88
CA VAL A 36 13.28 -4.12 -16.93
C VAL A 36 13.85 -3.31 -18.08
N GLU A 37 13.27 -3.39 -19.28
CA GLU A 37 13.69 -2.61 -20.45
C GLU A 37 13.63 -1.11 -20.17
N LEU A 38 12.50 -0.64 -19.60
CA LEU A 38 12.34 0.74 -19.18
C LEU A 38 13.43 1.20 -18.19
N LEU A 39 13.85 0.33 -17.27
CA LEU A 39 14.91 0.62 -16.31
C LEU A 39 16.28 0.80 -17.00
N TYR A 40 16.53 0.11 -18.11
CA TYR A 40 17.71 0.34 -18.96
C TYR A 40 17.59 1.63 -19.77
N GLU A 41 16.45 1.84 -20.45
CA GLU A 41 16.23 2.99 -21.34
C GLU A 41 16.28 4.33 -20.61
N THR A 42 15.72 4.39 -19.40
CA THR A 42 15.69 5.60 -18.58
C THR A 42 17.00 5.88 -17.85
N GLY A 43 17.97 4.96 -17.91
CA GLY A 43 19.20 5.02 -17.12
C GLY A 43 19.00 4.78 -15.62
N PHE A 44 17.79 4.42 -15.16
CA PHE A 44 17.49 4.19 -13.75
C PHE A 44 18.33 3.03 -13.17
N ARG A 45 18.82 2.12 -14.01
CA ARG A 45 19.82 1.10 -13.64
C ARG A 45 21.01 1.69 -12.88
N GLU A 46 21.55 2.80 -13.33
CA GLU A 46 22.72 3.41 -12.68
C GLU A 46 22.37 3.93 -11.28
N THR A 47 21.12 4.38 -11.08
CA THR A 47 20.60 4.72 -9.76
C THR A 47 20.54 3.48 -8.87
N VAL A 48 20.05 2.35 -9.38
CA VAL A 48 20.02 1.07 -8.63
C VAL A 48 21.42 0.63 -8.24
N HIS A 49 22.39 0.67 -9.16
CA HIS A 49 23.79 0.31 -8.88
C HIS A 49 24.43 1.22 -7.83
N SER A 50 24.24 2.54 -7.95
CA SER A 50 24.75 3.52 -6.99
C SER A 50 24.13 3.32 -5.60
N ARG A 51 22.82 3.11 -5.52
CA ARG A 51 22.13 2.83 -4.25
C ARG A 51 22.56 1.50 -3.66
N ALA A 52 22.77 0.46 -4.46
CA ALA A 52 23.24 -0.83 -3.97
C ALA A 52 24.63 -0.73 -3.33
N ALA A 53 25.54 0.03 -3.93
CA ALA A 53 26.86 0.29 -3.35
C ALA A 53 26.76 1.02 -1.99
N GLN A 54 25.91 2.05 -1.91
CA GLN A 54 25.67 2.79 -0.67
C GLN A 54 25.10 1.89 0.44
N LEU A 55 24.10 1.07 0.10
CA LEU A 55 23.46 0.16 1.06
C LEU A 55 24.42 -0.93 1.54
N ALA A 56 25.26 -1.49 0.65
CA ALA A 56 26.29 -2.45 1.03
C ALA A 56 27.28 -1.85 2.03
N GLN A 57 27.73 -0.61 1.77
CA GLN A 57 28.62 0.12 2.67
C GLN A 57 27.96 0.38 4.03
N GLU A 58 26.68 0.78 4.05
CA GLU A 58 25.94 1.02 5.29
C GLU A 58 25.82 -0.27 6.13
N ILE A 59 25.47 -1.40 5.50
CA ILE A 59 25.39 -2.71 6.16
C ILE A 59 26.75 -3.08 6.79
N ALA A 60 27.85 -2.88 6.06
CA ALA A 60 29.20 -3.16 6.54
C ALA A 60 29.58 -2.28 7.75
N ILE A 61 29.31 -0.96 7.68
CA ILE A 61 29.59 -0.02 8.77
C ILE A 61 28.77 -0.36 10.02
N LYS A 62 27.51 -0.75 9.86
CA LYS A 62 26.61 -1.04 10.99
C LYS A 62 26.90 -2.41 11.63
N GLY A 63 27.64 -3.30 10.97
CA GLY A 63 27.93 -4.64 11.47
C GLY A 63 26.66 -5.46 11.72
N TRP A 64 25.62 -5.25 10.90
CA TRP A 64 24.36 -5.97 11.04
C TRP A 64 24.51 -7.42 10.61
N ASN A 65 23.80 -8.32 11.30
CA ASN A 65 23.63 -9.69 10.82
C ASN A 65 22.68 -9.74 9.60
N GLU A 66 22.67 -10.88 8.92
CA GLU A 66 21.88 -11.08 7.69
C GLU A 66 20.41 -10.73 7.86
N ARG A 67 19.81 -11.08 9.01
CA ARG A 67 18.39 -10.80 9.29
C ARG A 67 18.11 -9.30 9.38
N LYS A 68 18.93 -8.55 10.11
CA LYS A 68 18.78 -7.08 10.22
C LYS A 68 19.07 -6.39 8.89
N ALA A 69 20.11 -6.83 8.19
CA ALA A 69 20.44 -6.32 6.86
C ALA A 69 19.30 -6.56 5.86
N SER A 70 18.70 -7.76 5.85
CA SER A 70 17.59 -8.08 4.94
C SER A 70 16.37 -7.22 5.22
N LYS A 71 15.95 -7.07 6.49
CA LYS A 71 14.83 -6.18 6.86
C LYS A 71 15.09 -4.73 6.44
N PHE A 72 16.31 -4.25 6.64
CA PHE A 72 16.72 -2.92 6.20
C PHE A 72 16.63 -2.73 4.69
N LEU A 73 17.07 -3.73 3.91
CA LEU A 73 16.98 -3.68 2.45
C LEU A 73 15.54 -3.68 1.96
N ASP A 74 14.67 -4.51 2.54
CA ASP A 74 13.24 -4.56 2.19
C ASP A 74 12.61 -3.16 2.32
N ASP A 75 12.85 -2.47 3.44
CA ASP A 75 12.33 -1.12 3.67
C ASP A 75 12.88 -0.09 2.66
N ARG A 76 14.13 -0.24 2.20
CA ARG A 76 14.76 0.67 1.23
C ARG A 76 14.32 0.41 -0.20
N PHE A 77 14.05 -0.83 -0.55
CA PHE A 77 13.55 -1.18 -1.88
C PHE A 77 12.12 -0.68 -2.10
N GLU A 78 11.27 -0.67 -1.08
CA GLU A 78 9.89 -0.17 -1.20
C GLU A 78 9.86 1.24 -1.82
N GLY A 79 10.60 2.19 -1.23
CA GLY A 79 10.63 3.56 -1.74
C GLY A 79 11.32 3.71 -3.08
N LEU A 80 12.37 2.93 -3.34
CA LEU A 80 13.07 2.98 -4.64
C LEU A 80 12.20 2.43 -5.78
N LEU A 81 11.45 1.36 -5.51
CA LEU A 81 10.50 0.77 -6.45
C LEU A 81 9.31 1.71 -6.70
N ASP A 82 8.73 2.29 -5.65
CA ASP A 82 7.63 3.24 -5.81
C ASP A 82 8.08 4.46 -6.62
N TYR A 83 9.27 5.01 -6.35
CA TYR A 83 9.83 6.10 -7.13
C TYR A 83 10.00 5.73 -8.61
N PHE A 84 10.55 4.54 -8.89
CA PHE A 84 10.73 4.07 -10.26
C PHE A 84 9.40 3.93 -11.01
N ILE A 85 8.44 3.21 -10.41
CA ILE A 85 7.15 2.90 -11.02
C ILE A 85 6.32 4.17 -11.25
N ILE A 86 6.34 5.11 -10.30
CA ILE A 86 5.59 6.36 -10.38
C ILE A 86 6.16 7.31 -11.44
N HIS A 87 7.47 7.50 -11.46
CA HIS A 87 8.07 8.52 -12.33
C HIS A 87 8.41 8.03 -13.73
N PHE A 88 8.73 6.74 -13.88
CA PHE A 88 9.15 6.17 -15.17
C PHE A 88 8.12 5.20 -15.74
N GLY A 89 7.40 4.46 -14.88
CA GLY A 89 6.47 3.40 -15.28
C GLY A 89 5.11 3.86 -15.82
N LYS A 90 4.86 5.16 -15.98
CA LYS A 90 3.51 5.71 -16.27
C LYS A 90 2.85 5.08 -17.49
N ASP A 91 3.60 4.84 -18.56
CA ASP A 91 3.08 4.27 -19.81
C ASP A 91 2.83 2.75 -19.73
N LEU A 92 3.47 2.06 -18.77
CA LEU A 92 3.26 0.63 -18.50
C LEU A 92 2.18 0.39 -17.44
N ASN A 93 1.94 1.37 -16.58
CA ASN A 93 1.02 1.28 -15.46
C ASN A 93 -0.44 1.26 -15.95
N THR A 94 -1.17 0.20 -15.59
CA THR A 94 -2.64 0.18 -15.76
C THR A 94 -3.36 1.11 -14.80
N ILE A 95 -2.75 1.40 -13.65
CA ILE A 95 -3.31 2.22 -12.58
C ILE A 95 -2.24 3.22 -12.18
N VAL A 96 -2.60 4.50 -12.20
CA VAL A 96 -1.70 5.58 -11.79
C VAL A 96 -1.61 5.60 -10.27
N LEU A 97 -0.40 5.45 -9.76
CA LEU A 97 -0.11 5.58 -8.34
C LEU A 97 0.14 7.06 -8.00
N PRO A 98 -0.38 7.58 -6.87
CA PRO A 98 -0.21 8.99 -6.54
C PRO A 98 1.23 9.32 -6.12
N ASP A 99 1.83 10.37 -6.70
CA ASP A 99 3.16 10.88 -6.29
C ASP A 99 3.22 11.20 -4.78
N GLY A 100 2.08 11.59 -4.21
CA GLY A 100 1.94 11.93 -2.80
C GLY A 100 2.33 10.82 -1.82
N ILE A 101 2.39 9.55 -2.25
CA ILE A 101 2.80 8.45 -1.37
C ILE A 101 4.30 8.46 -1.08
N LEU A 102 5.12 9.03 -1.98
CA LEU A 102 6.58 9.03 -1.87
C LEU A 102 7.10 9.83 -0.66
N LYS A 103 6.31 10.77 -0.14
CA LYS A 103 6.67 11.57 1.03
C LYS A 103 6.71 10.78 2.34
N TYR A 104 6.17 9.56 2.34
CA TYR A 104 6.12 8.69 3.52
C TYR A 104 7.29 7.70 3.58
N GLU A 105 8.21 7.75 2.62
CA GLU A 105 9.36 6.85 2.58
C GLU A 105 10.33 7.10 3.74
N GLY A 106 10.69 6.00 4.42
CA GLY A 106 11.55 6.03 5.60
C GLY A 106 10.94 6.65 6.87
N LEU A 107 9.68 7.05 6.87
CA LEU A 107 9.01 7.59 8.07
C LEU A 107 8.44 6.47 8.96
N SER A 108 8.53 6.69 10.27
CA SER A 108 7.89 5.86 11.31
C SER A 108 6.53 6.41 11.72
N LEU A 109 5.69 5.59 12.36
CA LEU A 109 4.32 5.95 12.73
C LEU A 109 4.20 7.28 13.52
N PRO A 110 5.07 7.61 14.50
CA PRO A 110 5.02 8.89 15.21
C PRO A 110 5.29 10.13 14.34
N GLN A 111 5.92 9.96 13.18
CA GLN A 111 6.26 11.04 12.25
C GLN A 111 5.16 11.28 11.21
N ILE A 112 4.11 10.46 11.22
CA ILE A 112 3.09 10.41 10.16
C ILE A 112 1.76 10.92 10.71
N ASP A 113 1.16 11.87 9.98
CA ASP A 113 -0.27 12.16 10.10
C ASP A 113 -1.05 11.06 9.36
N LEU A 114 -1.58 10.10 10.12
CA LEU A 114 -2.21 8.90 9.56
C LEU A 114 -3.41 9.22 8.66
N PHE A 115 -4.17 10.27 8.98
CA PHE A 115 -5.28 10.70 8.13
C PHE A 115 -4.77 11.16 6.76
N LYS A 116 -3.73 12.01 6.73
CA LYS A 116 -3.12 12.45 5.47
C LYS A 116 -2.56 11.28 4.69
N LEU A 117 -1.85 10.36 5.35
CA LEU A 117 -1.31 9.16 4.70
C LEU A 117 -2.41 8.38 3.98
N VAL A 118 -3.54 8.14 4.64
CA VAL A 118 -4.68 7.45 4.02
C VAL A 118 -5.22 8.23 2.81
N MET A 119 -5.41 9.55 2.94
CA MET A 119 -5.92 10.37 1.84
C MET A 119 -4.97 10.40 0.63
N ASP A 120 -3.66 10.50 0.85
CA ASP A 120 -2.67 10.57 -0.24
C ASP A 120 -2.52 9.25 -0.98
N TYR A 121 -2.61 8.11 -0.27
CA TYR A 121 -2.54 6.80 -0.92
C TYR A 121 -3.79 6.50 -1.73
N LEU A 122 -4.98 6.82 -1.20
CA LEU A 122 -6.24 6.50 -1.87
C LEU A 122 -6.59 7.52 -2.95
N ASP A 123 -6.12 8.76 -2.83
CA ASP A 123 -6.26 9.82 -3.85
C ASP A 123 -7.68 9.88 -4.42
N PHE A 124 -8.66 10.03 -3.53
CA PHE A 124 -10.07 9.98 -3.88
C PHE A 124 -10.51 11.04 -4.90
N GLY A 125 -9.70 12.09 -5.12
CA GLY A 125 -9.95 13.09 -6.16
C GLY A 125 -9.87 12.53 -7.58
N GLN A 126 -9.22 11.38 -7.77
CA GLN A 126 -9.12 10.66 -9.05
C GLN A 126 -10.03 9.43 -9.11
N GLU A 127 -10.90 9.25 -8.12
CA GLU A 127 -11.76 8.07 -7.98
C GLU A 127 -13.23 8.46 -8.14
N SER A 128 -14.06 7.49 -8.56
CA SER A 128 -15.49 7.74 -8.85
C SER A 128 -16.40 7.47 -7.66
N GLU A 129 -15.83 6.89 -6.60
CA GLU A 129 -16.52 6.42 -5.42
C GLU A 129 -17.11 7.57 -4.61
N THR A 130 -18.27 7.32 -4.01
CA THR A 130 -18.87 8.27 -3.08
C THR A 130 -18.20 8.17 -1.72
N ILE A 131 -17.31 9.12 -1.44
CA ILE A 131 -16.55 9.21 -0.20
C ILE A 131 -17.05 10.37 0.66
N TYR A 132 -17.34 10.08 1.92
CA TYR A 132 -17.67 11.08 2.95
C TYR A 132 -16.49 11.26 3.89
N THR A 133 -15.91 12.46 3.90
CA THR A 133 -14.88 12.89 4.87
C THR A 133 -15.41 13.96 5.83
N ASP A 134 -16.46 14.70 5.43
CA ASP A 134 -17.19 15.63 6.29
C ASP A 134 -18.49 14.99 6.80
N PHE A 135 -18.45 14.47 8.02
CA PHE A 135 -19.58 13.81 8.66
C PHE A 135 -20.67 14.77 9.14
N PHE A 136 -20.41 16.09 9.19
CA PHE A 136 -21.45 17.08 9.47
C PHE A 136 -22.38 17.27 8.27
N GLN A 137 -21.85 17.10 7.06
CA GLN A 137 -22.62 17.18 5.82
C GLN A 137 -23.21 15.83 5.40
N MET A 138 -22.70 14.72 5.93
CA MET A 138 -23.20 13.39 5.63
C MET A 138 -24.63 13.20 6.18
N PRO A 139 -25.59 12.71 5.38
CA PRO A 139 -26.96 12.48 5.85
C PRO A 139 -26.99 11.55 7.07
N ALA A 140 -27.67 11.95 8.15
CA ALA A 140 -27.72 11.20 9.41
C ALA A 140 -28.15 9.73 9.24
N ARG A 141 -29.06 9.46 8.30
CA ARG A 141 -29.49 8.08 7.96
C ARG A 141 -28.33 7.23 7.43
N LYS A 142 -27.45 7.80 6.60
CA LYS A 142 -26.28 7.07 6.07
C LYS A 142 -25.27 6.78 7.16
N VAL A 143 -24.98 7.75 8.04
CA VAL A 143 -24.12 7.54 9.21
C VAL A 143 -24.67 6.40 10.07
N LYS A 144 -25.97 6.44 10.41
CA LYS A 144 -26.64 5.38 11.16
C LYS A 144 -26.53 4.02 10.47
N ASN A 145 -26.71 3.97 9.15
CA ASN A 145 -26.57 2.72 8.40
C ASN A 145 -25.12 2.21 8.43
N ALA A 146 -24.12 3.05 8.16
CA ALA A 146 -22.73 2.65 8.22
C ALA A 146 -22.39 2.04 9.59
N SER A 147 -22.72 2.74 10.67
CA SER A 147 -22.47 2.27 12.05
C SER A 147 -23.23 0.99 12.40
N HIS A 148 -24.41 0.77 11.82
CA HIS A 148 -25.20 -0.44 12.08
C HIS A 148 -24.71 -1.65 11.28
N TYR A 149 -24.22 -1.44 10.05
CA TYR A 149 -23.95 -2.53 9.11
C TYR A 149 -22.50 -2.93 9.00
N PHE A 150 -21.53 -2.03 9.18
CA PHE A 150 -20.11 -2.37 9.01
C PHE A 150 -19.12 -1.56 9.84
N LEU A 151 -19.41 -0.28 10.15
CA LEU A 151 -18.51 0.58 10.90
C LEU A 151 -18.72 0.44 12.41
N PHE A 152 -18.25 -0.68 12.96
CA PHE A 152 -18.30 -0.99 14.39
C PHE A 152 -17.15 -0.34 15.17
N ALA A 153 -16.93 0.96 14.94
CA ALA A 153 -15.90 1.74 15.60
C ALA A 153 -16.19 1.86 17.12
N VAL A 154 -15.14 1.81 17.94
CA VAL A 154 -15.29 1.97 19.39
C VAL A 154 -15.52 3.45 19.77
N PRO A 155 -16.04 3.76 20.97
CA PRO A 155 -16.21 5.14 21.40
C PRO A 155 -14.91 5.96 21.28
N LYS A 156 -15.03 7.17 20.73
CA LYS A 156 -13.94 8.13 20.46
C LYS A 156 -12.93 7.72 19.39
N GLU A 157 -13.14 6.61 18.70
CA GLU A 157 -12.31 6.25 17.55
C GLU A 157 -12.53 7.26 16.41
N ARG A 158 -11.45 7.88 15.96
CA ARG A 158 -11.51 8.86 14.88
C ARG A 158 -11.71 8.16 13.54
N ILE A 159 -12.87 8.42 12.92
CA ILE A 159 -13.18 7.98 11.55
C ILE A 159 -12.51 8.94 10.56
N PHE A 160 -11.85 8.40 9.54
CA PHE A 160 -11.22 9.19 8.49
C PHE A 160 -12.18 9.45 7.33
N PHE A 161 -12.84 8.39 6.86
CA PHE A 161 -13.83 8.49 5.80
C PHE A 161 -14.82 7.32 5.87
N ILE A 162 -15.95 7.48 5.19
CA ILE A 162 -16.89 6.40 4.87
C ILE A 162 -17.12 6.40 3.35
N SER A 163 -16.98 5.25 2.71
CA SER A 163 -17.36 5.03 1.31
C SER A 163 -18.68 4.29 1.24
N ASP A 164 -19.64 4.82 0.48
CA ASP A 164 -20.92 4.17 0.22
C ASP A 164 -20.85 3.37 -1.09
N GLN A 165 -21.03 2.06 -1.00
CA GLN A 165 -21.06 1.15 -2.16
C GLN A 165 -22.43 0.47 -2.33
N SER A 166 -23.45 0.93 -1.61
CA SER A 166 -24.80 0.43 -1.84
C SER A 166 -25.31 0.87 -3.22
N MET A 167 -25.94 -0.04 -3.97
CA MET A 167 -26.50 0.26 -5.30
C MET A 167 -27.48 1.46 -5.30
N LEU A 168 -28.23 1.65 -4.21
CA LEU A 168 -29.18 2.75 -4.04
C LEU A 168 -28.63 3.89 -3.16
N GLY A 169 -27.31 3.92 -2.90
CA GLY A 169 -26.68 4.93 -2.05
C GLY A 169 -27.21 4.93 -0.61
N SER A 170 -27.52 3.75 -0.07
CA SER A 170 -28.06 3.62 1.29
C SER A 170 -26.99 3.57 2.39
N CYS A 171 -25.72 3.37 2.03
CA CYS A 171 -24.60 3.19 2.96
C CYS A 171 -24.75 1.98 3.90
N LYS A 172 -25.42 0.91 3.43
CA LYS A 172 -25.50 -0.38 4.13
C LYS A 172 -24.42 -1.37 3.69
N ASP A 173 -23.76 -1.04 2.58
CA ASP A 173 -22.60 -1.72 2.01
C ASP A 173 -21.57 -0.63 1.70
N GLY A 174 -20.30 -0.95 1.85
CA GLY A 174 -19.23 0.02 1.75
C GLY A 174 -18.04 -0.34 2.60
N PHE A 175 -17.15 0.63 2.77
CA PHE A 175 -16.00 0.50 3.65
C PHE A 175 -15.66 1.84 4.29
N ALA A 176 -14.96 1.79 5.40
CA ALA A 176 -14.52 2.94 6.16
C ALA A 176 -13.15 2.64 6.75
N MET A 177 -12.35 3.69 6.92
CA MET A 177 -11.10 3.60 7.66
C MET A 177 -11.11 4.58 8.83
N THR A 178 -10.43 4.17 9.88
CA THR A 178 -10.26 4.93 11.11
C THR A 178 -8.78 4.99 11.46
N GLU A 179 -8.46 5.62 12.59
CA GLU A 179 -7.12 5.57 13.16
C GLU A 179 -6.68 4.17 13.63
N ARG A 180 -7.59 3.19 13.74
CA ARG A 180 -7.27 1.83 14.25
C ARG A 180 -7.34 0.75 13.19
N GLY A 181 -8.17 0.90 12.17
CA GLY A 181 -8.40 -0.17 11.22
C GLY A 181 -9.27 0.18 10.04
N ILE A 182 -9.51 -0.85 9.23
CA ILE A 182 -10.44 -0.85 8.11
C ILE A 182 -11.67 -1.69 8.47
N TYR A 183 -12.84 -1.19 8.09
CA TYR A 183 -14.16 -1.78 8.32
C TYR A 183 -14.86 -1.84 6.98
N TRP A 184 -15.49 -2.97 6.64
CA TRP A 184 -16.19 -3.07 5.37
C TRP A 184 -17.31 -4.10 5.37
N LYS A 185 -18.20 -3.94 4.41
CA LYS A 185 -19.22 -4.92 4.05
C LYS A 185 -19.48 -4.83 2.56
N MET A 186 -19.07 -5.86 1.84
CA MET A 186 -19.38 -5.99 0.42
C MET A 186 -20.82 -6.50 0.25
N PRO A 187 -21.46 -6.25 -0.91
CA PRO A 187 -22.78 -6.80 -1.19
C PRO A 187 -22.81 -8.33 -1.00
N PHE A 188 -23.86 -8.82 -0.32
CA PHE A 188 -24.07 -10.25 -0.01
C PHE A 188 -23.00 -10.90 0.87
N GLN A 189 -22.10 -10.12 1.48
CA GLN A 189 -21.12 -10.59 2.44
C GLN A 189 -21.49 -10.17 3.86
N ASN A 190 -20.98 -10.92 4.84
CA ASN A 190 -20.96 -10.47 6.22
C ASN A 190 -20.00 -9.29 6.38
N PRO A 191 -20.24 -8.38 7.33
CA PRO A 191 -19.27 -7.33 7.62
C PRO A 191 -17.98 -7.90 8.16
N ALA A 192 -16.91 -7.19 7.87
CA ALA A 192 -15.53 -7.54 8.14
C ALA A 192 -14.79 -6.33 8.71
N GLN A 193 -13.77 -6.59 9.51
CA GLN A 193 -12.91 -5.56 10.07
C GLN A 193 -11.53 -6.11 10.40
N VAL A 194 -10.51 -5.28 10.24
CA VAL A 194 -9.13 -5.61 10.61
C VAL A 194 -8.45 -4.37 11.16
N SER A 195 -7.85 -4.52 12.34
CA SER A 195 -6.98 -3.48 12.91
C SER A 195 -5.59 -3.54 12.26
N TYR A 196 -4.92 -2.39 12.14
CA TYR A 196 -3.66 -2.31 11.37
C TYR A 196 -2.53 -3.18 11.94
N ASP A 197 -2.51 -3.38 13.25
CA ASP A 197 -1.59 -4.29 13.96
C ASP A 197 -1.85 -5.78 13.69
N LYS A 198 -3.04 -6.13 13.16
CA LYS A 198 -3.45 -7.49 12.84
C LYS A 198 -3.46 -7.79 11.33
N LEU A 199 -2.92 -6.91 10.50
CA LEU A 199 -2.74 -7.17 9.07
C LEU A 199 -1.66 -8.24 8.86
N HIS A 200 -2.02 -9.40 8.32
CA HIS A 200 -1.06 -10.49 8.08
C HIS A 200 -1.13 -11.01 6.63
N HIS A 201 -2.32 -11.16 6.06
CA HIS A 201 -2.50 -11.64 4.69
C HIS A 201 -3.10 -10.54 3.81
N LEU A 202 -2.38 -10.13 2.77
CA LEU A 202 -2.77 -9.06 1.84
C LEU A 202 -2.41 -9.50 0.43
N VAL A 203 -3.40 -9.91 -0.35
CA VAL A 203 -3.20 -10.50 -1.68
C VAL A 203 -4.12 -9.83 -2.68
N ARG A 204 -3.60 -9.56 -3.88
CA ARG A 204 -4.42 -9.18 -5.03
C ARG A 204 -4.84 -10.42 -5.79
N GLU A 205 -6.11 -10.46 -6.16
CA GLU A 205 -6.71 -11.51 -6.95
C GLU A 205 -7.38 -10.89 -8.18
N LYS A 206 -6.67 -10.83 -9.30
CA LYS A 206 -7.09 -10.17 -10.55
C LYS A 206 -7.57 -8.72 -10.31
N ASN A 207 -8.86 -8.56 -10.02
CA ASN A 207 -9.56 -7.28 -9.89
C ASN A 207 -9.96 -6.94 -8.46
N TRP A 208 -9.79 -7.84 -7.49
CA TRP A 208 -10.10 -7.58 -6.08
C TRP A 208 -8.88 -7.83 -5.20
N ILE A 209 -9.01 -7.56 -3.90
CA ILE A 209 -8.00 -7.92 -2.92
C ILE A 209 -8.63 -8.75 -1.80
N THR A 210 -7.78 -9.51 -1.12
CA THR A 210 -8.13 -10.29 0.06
C THR A 210 -7.35 -9.73 1.23
N ILE A 211 -8.07 -9.34 2.29
CA ILE A 211 -7.51 -8.78 3.53
C ILE A 211 -7.79 -9.81 4.63
N ASN A 212 -6.74 -10.46 5.14
CA ASN A 212 -6.86 -11.56 6.12
C ASN A 212 -7.92 -12.60 5.72
N ASP A 213 -7.81 -13.09 4.48
CA ASP A 213 -8.71 -14.08 3.88
C ASP A 213 -10.16 -13.61 3.65
N GLN A 214 -10.44 -12.33 3.90
CA GLN A 214 -11.75 -11.72 3.67
C GLN A 214 -11.74 -10.90 2.37
N PHE A 215 -12.76 -11.13 1.55
CA PHE A 215 -12.94 -10.47 0.25
C PHE A 215 -13.17 -8.97 0.42
N PHE A 216 -12.44 -8.17 -0.36
CA PHE A 216 -12.60 -6.72 -0.46
C PHE A 216 -12.51 -6.28 -1.92
N ASN A 217 -13.50 -5.52 -2.38
CA ASN A 217 -13.54 -5.05 -3.76
C ASN A 217 -14.27 -3.71 -3.88
N VAL A 218 -13.62 -2.74 -4.52
CA VAL A 218 -14.21 -1.44 -4.84
C VAL A 218 -14.21 -1.21 -6.35
N ASN A 219 -13.05 -0.86 -6.88
CA ASN A 219 -12.78 -0.77 -8.30
C ASN A 219 -11.29 -1.16 -8.50
N PRO A 220 -10.85 -1.48 -9.74
CA PRO A 220 -9.47 -1.87 -9.99
C PRO A 220 -8.41 -0.89 -9.46
N SER A 221 -8.58 0.41 -9.70
CA SER A 221 -7.68 1.48 -9.22
C SER A 221 -7.60 1.52 -7.71
N LEU A 222 -8.74 1.70 -7.04
CA LEU A 222 -8.80 1.85 -5.60
C LEU A 222 -8.37 0.57 -4.86
N ASN A 223 -8.58 -0.61 -5.44
CA ASN A 223 -8.11 -1.86 -4.86
C ASN A 223 -6.57 -1.92 -4.80
N ILE A 224 -5.87 -1.46 -5.84
CA ILE A 224 -4.40 -1.38 -5.83
C ILE A 224 -3.91 -0.33 -4.83
N LYS A 225 -4.52 0.87 -4.85
CA LYS A 225 -4.19 1.93 -3.90
C LYS A 225 -4.41 1.47 -2.45
N MET A 226 -5.51 0.76 -2.18
CA MET A 226 -5.81 0.15 -0.90
C MET A 226 -4.79 -0.93 -0.52
N LEU A 227 -4.43 -1.82 -1.45
CA LEU A 227 -3.41 -2.85 -1.20
C LEU A 227 -2.08 -2.23 -0.76
N LYS A 228 -1.61 -1.21 -1.49
CA LYS A 228 -0.38 -0.49 -1.16
C LYS A 228 -0.45 0.19 0.20
N LEU A 229 -1.57 0.87 0.47
CA LEU A 229 -1.82 1.50 1.77
C LEU A 229 -1.77 0.47 2.90
N LEU A 230 -2.47 -0.65 2.78
CA LEU A 230 -2.50 -1.68 3.81
C LEU A 230 -1.14 -2.35 4.01
N LYS A 231 -0.36 -2.58 2.94
CA LYS A 231 1.04 -3.05 3.06
C LYS A 231 1.90 -2.04 3.81
N LYS A 232 1.76 -0.73 3.53
CA LYS A 232 2.45 0.34 4.26
C LYS A 232 2.08 0.34 5.74
N LEU A 233 0.78 0.29 6.06
CA LEU A 233 0.27 0.28 7.43
C LEU A 233 0.74 -0.97 8.19
N LYS A 234 0.65 -2.15 7.56
CA LYS A 234 1.19 -3.40 8.11
C LYS A 234 2.65 -3.24 8.55
N ARG A 235 3.50 -2.68 7.67
CA ARG A 235 4.91 -2.43 8.01
C ARG A 235 5.06 -1.46 9.17
N LEU A 236 4.37 -0.32 9.15
CA LEU A 236 4.45 0.69 10.21
C LEU A 236 4.08 0.13 11.60
N HIS A 237 3.16 -0.83 11.66
CA HIS A 237 2.73 -1.47 12.92
C HIS A 237 3.56 -2.70 13.32
N GLN A 238 4.28 -3.33 12.38
CA GLN A 238 5.11 -4.53 12.63
C GLN A 238 6.59 -4.22 12.91
N VAL A 239 6.94 -2.94 13.11
CA VAL A 239 8.31 -2.51 13.45
C VAL A 239 8.63 -2.66 14.95
N VAL A 240 7.89 -3.48 15.69
CA VAL A 240 8.21 -3.86 17.09
C VAL A 240 9.21 -5.01 17.13
#